data_AF-X1BAL0-F1
#
_entry.id   AF-X1BAL0-F1
#
_cell.length_a   1.000
_cell.length_b   1.000
_cell.length_c   1.000
_cell.angle_alpha   90.00
_cell.angle_beta   90.00
_cell.angle_gamma   90.00
#
_symmetry.space_group_name_H-M   'P 1'
#
loop_
_entity.id
_entity.type
_entity.pdbx_description
1 polymer ?
#
loop_
_entity_poly.entity_id
_entity_poly.type
_entity_poly.pdbx_seq_one_letter_code
_entity_poly.pdbx_strand_id
1 'polypeptide(L)'
;ENKVKKIKRINFEISSIAHIEPSSIEFYYNFLTRDSSVFKNAGLKFKKKKIQIKCEECKKISDIEDFFITECPKCSSRRIKIVDSDEIKIISIET
;
A
#
# COMPACT_ATOMS: atom_id res chain seq x y z
N GLU A 1 10.52 20.60 -9.96
CA GLU A 1 10.89 19.29 -10.53
C GLU A 1 12.28 18.90 -10.07
N ASN A 2 12.48 17.67 -9.60
CA ASN A 2 13.80 17.16 -9.23
C ASN A 2 14.52 16.63 -10.48
N LYS A 3 15.77 17.06 -10.72
CA LYS A 3 16.63 16.50 -11.78
C LYS A 3 17.16 15.13 -11.35
N VAL A 4 16.28 14.13 -11.34
CA VAL A 4 16.62 12.77 -10.94
C VAL A 4 17.45 12.11 -12.05
N LYS A 5 18.68 11.73 -11.72
CA LYS A 5 19.60 11.08 -12.67
C LYS A 5 19.44 9.55 -12.72
N LYS A 6 18.97 8.95 -11.62
CA LYS A 6 18.80 7.50 -11.49
C LYS A 6 17.78 7.19 -10.39
N ILE A 7 17.02 6.12 -10.59
CA ILE A 7 16.16 5.50 -9.60
C ILE A 7 16.79 4.16 -9.21
N LYS A 8 16.89 3.87 -7.92
CA LYS A 8 17.34 2.59 -7.38
C LYS A 8 16.17 1.71 -6.99
N ARG A 9 15.16 2.28 -6.32
CA ARG A 9 14.01 1.51 -5.84
C ARG A 9 12.77 2.37 -5.66
N ILE A 10 11.61 1.81 -6.00
CA ILE A 10 10.30 2.38 -5.67
C ILE A 10 9.65 1.46 -4.65
N ASN A 11 9.27 2.02 -3.51
CA ASN A 11 8.62 1.28 -2.45
C ASN A 11 7.12 1.54 -2.47
N PHE A 12 6.35 0.47 -2.50
CA PHE A 12 4.90 0.48 -2.47
C PHE A 12 4.38 -0.09 -1.17
N GLU A 13 3.27 0.46 -0.72
CA GLU A 13 2.39 -0.14 0.27
C GLU A 13 1.12 -0.61 -0.44
N ILE A 14 0.75 -1.88 -0.23
CA ILE A 14 -0.46 -2.49 -0.78
C ILE A 14 -1.36 -2.89 0.38
N SER A 15 -2.62 -2.50 0.32
CA SER A 15 -3.64 -2.92 1.29
C SER A 15 -3.83 -4.44 1.24
N SER A 16 -3.95 -5.10 2.39
CA SER A 16 -4.11 -6.56 2.43
C SER A 16 -5.42 -7.07 1.81
N ILE A 17 -6.38 -6.18 1.56
CA ILE A 17 -7.65 -6.48 0.88
C ILE A 17 -7.64 -6.10 -0.60
N ALA A 18 -6.56 -5.47 -1.08
CA ALA A 18 -6.43 -5.16 -2.50
C ALA A 18 -6.25 -6.46 -3.28
N HIS A 19 -7.05 -6.66 -4.32
CA HIS A 19 -6.88 -7.75 -5.28
C HIS A 19 -5.79 -7.43 -6.32
N ILE A 20 -4.65 -6.93 -5.84
CA ILE A 20 -3.51 -6.52 -6.66
C ILE A 20 -2.43 -7.60 -6.60
N GLU A 21 -2.04 -8.09 -7.77
CA GLU A 21 -0.96 -9.04 -7.95
C GLU A 21 0.36 -8.30 -8.25
N PRO A 22 1.34 -8.26 -7.32
CA PRO A 22 2.57 -7.48 -7.48
C PRO A 22 3.37 -7.82 -8.73
N SER A 23 3.36 -9.09 -9.15
CA SER A 23 4.06 -9.53 -10.35
C SER A 23 3.51 -8.89 -11.64
N SER A 24 2.22 -8.55 -11.66
CA SER A 24 1.61 -7.82 -12.78
C SER A 24 2.15 -6.39 -12.87
N ILE A 25 2.34 -5.72 -11.73
CA ILE A 25 2.92 -4.38 -11.67
C ILE A 25 4.38 -4.41 -12.13
N GLU A 26 5.16 -5.38 -11.67
CA GLU A 26 6.55 -5.57 -12.10
C GLU A 26 6.65 -5.78 -13.62
N PHE A 27 5.76 -6.59 -14.19
CA PHE A 27 5.71 -6.82 -15.64
C PHE A 27 5.48 -5.51 -16.41
N TYR A 28 4.42 -4.76 -16.08
CA TYR A 28 4.12 -3.51 -16.77
C TYR A 28 5.19 -2.44 -16.55
N TYR A 29 5.73 -2.35 -15.33
CA TYR A 29 6.83 -1.44 -15.02
C TYR A 29 8.04 -1.73 -15.91
N ASN A 30 8.49 -3.00 -15.94
CA ASN A 30 9.64 -3.40 -16.75
C ASN A 30 9.41 -3.08 -18.23
N PHE A 31 8.21 -3.33 -18.75
CA PHE A 31 7.87 -3.00 -20.14
C PHE A 31 7.91 -1.49 -20.40
N LEU A 32 7.30 -0.69 -19.54
CA LEU A 32 7.20 0.77 -19.70
C LEU A 32 8.55 1.47 -19.51
N THR A 33 9.45 0.93 -18.68
CA THR A 33 10.72 1.57 -18.34
C THR A 33 11.93 1.03 -19.08
N ARG A 34 11.75 0.00 -19.93
CA ARG A 34 12.87 -0.74 -20.58
C ARG A 34 13.87 0.15 -21.32
N ASP A 35 13.39 1.21 -21.96
CA ASP A 35 14.19 2.12 -22.79
C ASP A 35 14.67 3.36 -22.01
N SER A 36 14.35 3.47 -20.71
CA SER A 36 14.71 4.62 -19.88
C SER A 36 15.99 4.37 -19.08
N SER A 37 17.00 5.21 -19.34
CA SER A 37 18.27 5.20 -18.60
C SER A 37 18.12 5.52 -17.11
N VAL A 38 17.08 6.28 -16.74
CA VAL A 38 16.79 6.68 -15.35
C VAL A 38 16.35 5.49 -14.50
N PHE A 39 15.57 4.57 -15.08
CA PHE A 39 15.00 3.41 -14.40
C PHE A 39 15.83 2.13 -14.60
N LYS A 40 16.99 2.22 -15.25
CA LYS A 40 17.87 1.08 -15.45
C LYS A 40 18.28 0.47 -14.11
N ASN A 41 17.93 -0.81 -13.90
CA ASN A 41 18.13 -1.59 -12.68
C ASN A 41 17.38 -1.06 -11.44
N ALA A 42 16.34 -0.25 -11.65
CA ALA A 42 15.48 0.19 -10.55
C ALA A 42 14.58 -0.98 -10.10
N GLY A 43 14.62 -1.31 -8.81
CA GLY A 43 13.78 -2.36 -8.23
C GLY A 43 12.42 -1.85 -7.77
N LEU A 44 11.43 -2.74 -7.70
CA LEU A 44 10.19 -2.48 -6.99
C LEU A 44 10.20 -3.25 -5.67
N LYS A 45 9.65 -2.66 -4.61
CA LYS A 45 9.45 -3.37 -3.35
C LYS A 45 8.04 -3.12 -2.86
N PHE A 46 7.33 -4.20 -2.58
CA PHE A 46 5.96 -4.15 -2.08
C PHE A 46 5.93 -4.55 -0.60
N LYS A 47 5.20 -3.78 0.18
CA LYS A 47 4.90 -4.09 1.58
C LYS A 47 3.38 -4.19 1.74
N LYS A 48 2.91 -5.28 2.36
CA LYS A 48 1.50 -5.38 2.75
C LYS A 48 1.25 -4.52 3.99
N LYS A 49 0.19 -3.73 3.97
CA LYS A 49 -0.31 -2.99 5.11
C LYS A 49 -1.56 -3.67 5.69
N LYS A 50 -1.62 -3.69 7.02
CA LYS A 50 -2.80 -4.12 7.77
C LYS A 50 -3.95 -3.14 7.53
N ILE A 51 -5.17 -3.66 7.46
CA ILE A 51 -6.36 -2.82 7.38
C ILE A 51 -6.48 -2.07 8.71
N GLN A 52 -6.79 -0.78 8.65
CA GLN A 52 -7.05 0.01 9.84
C GLN A 52 -8.52 0.34 9.91
N ILE A 53 -9.14 0.08 11.05
CA ILE A 53 -10.52 0.51 11.33
C ILE A 53 -10.54 1.57 12.43
N LYS A 54 -11.49 2.48 12.34
CA LYS A 54 -11.84 3.47 13.35
C LYS A 54 -13.23 3.15 13.87
N CYS A 55 -13.34 2.94 15.17
CA CYS A 55 -14.63 2.85 15.83
C CYS A 55 -15.25 4.24 15.95
N GLU A 56 -16.52 4.38 15.60
CA GLU A 56 -17.24 5.65 15.74
C GLU A 56 -17.68 5.92 17.18
N GLU A 57 -17.76 4.88 18.04
CA GLU A 57 -18.08 5.02 19.47
C GLU A 57 -16.86 5.45 20.29
N CYS A 58 -15.88 4.56 20.42
CA CYS A 58 -14.73 4.81 21.29
C CYS A 58 -13.60 5.59 20.59
N LYS A 59 -13.79 5.94 19.30
CA LYS A 59 -12.84 6.68 18.44
C LYS A 59 -11.48 6.02 18.26
N LYS A 60 -11.27 4.79 18.76
CA LYS A 60 -9.99 4.08 18.65
C LYS A 60 -9.76 3.58 17.23
N ILE A 61 -8.53 3.76 16.76
CA ILE A 61 -8.00 3.12 15.55
C ILE A 61 -7.34 1.81 15.93
N SER A 62 -7.66 0.74 15.22
CA SER A 62 -7.07 -0.59 15.42
C SER A 62 -6.67 -1.20 14.09
N ASP A 63 -5.52 -1.88 14.08
CA ASP A 63 -5.11 -2.71 12.95
C ASP A 63 -5.85 -4.04 13.04
N ILE A 64 -6.36 -4.51 11.91
CA ILE A 64 -7.01 -5.81 11.77
C ILE A 64 -6.30 -6.60 10.67
N GLU A 65 -6.24 -7.91 10.86
CA GLU A 65 -5.59 -8.83 9.93
C GLU A 65 -6.58 -9.38 8.89
N ASP A 66 -7.86 -9.41 9.25
CA ASP A 66 -8.95 -9.91 8.42
C ASP A 66 -10.04 -8.83 8.27
N PHE A 67 -10.62 -8.73 7.07
CA PHE A 67 -11.73 -7.85 6.75
C PHE A 67 -13.04 -8.29 7.43
N PHE A 68 -13.16 -9.54 7.87
CA PHE A 68 -14.36 -10.06 8.53
C PHE A 68 -14.62 -9.54 9.96
N ILE A 69 -13.87 -8.54 10.44
CA ILE A 69 -14.14 -7.92 11.74
C ILE A 69 -15.47 -7.15 11.66
N THR A 70 -16.45 -7.60 12.45
CA THR A 70 -17.78 -6.99 12.53
C THR A 70 -17.95 -6.05 13.73
N GLU A 71 -17.02 -6.06 14.68
CA GLU A 71 -17.13 -5.35 15.96
C GLU A 71 -15.79 -4.74 16.39
N CYS A 72 -15.85 -3.59 17.08
CA CYS A 72 -14.67 -2.92 17.60
C CYS A 72 -14.00 -3.78 18.70
N PRO A 73 -12.70 -4.10 18.60
CA PRO A 73 -11.99 -4.92 19.58
C PRO A 73 -11.79 -4.25 20.95
N LYS A 74 -12.22 -2.98 21.11
CA LYS A 74 -12.10 -2.23 22.37
C LYS A 74 -13.42 -2.01 23.10
N CYS A 75 -14.54 -1.95 22.39
CA CYS A 75 -15.84 -1.63 23.00
C CYS A 75 -17.01 -2.45 22.44
N SER A 76 -16.74 -3.42 21.56
CA SER A 76 -17.72 -4.30 20.91
C SER A 76 -18.79 -3.59 20.08
N SER A 77 -18.66 -2.28 19.84
CA SER A 77 -19.55 -1.56 18.94
C SER A 77 -19.37 -2.03 17.50
N ARG A 78 -20.49 -2.22 16.79
CA ARG A 78 -20.54 -2.49 15.35
C ARG A 78 -20.35 -1.25 14.49
N ARG A 79 -20.33 -0.05 15.09
CA ARG A 79 -20.08 1.20 14.39
C ARG A 79 -18.57 1.36 14.14
N ILE A 80 -18.06 0.68 13.12
CA ILE A 80 -16.66 0.72 12.68
C ILE A 80 -16.58 1.15 11.20
N LYS A 81 -15.54 1.90 10.85
CA LYS A 81 -15.23 2.34 9.49
C LYS A 81 -13.78 2.05 9.16
N ILE A 82 -13.49 1.70 7.91
CA ILE A 82 -12.11 1.56 7.43
C ILE A 82 -11.49 2.95 7.29
N VAL A 83 -10.27 3.12 7.79
CA VAL A 83 -9.53 4.40 7.82
C VAL A 83 -8.76 4.63 6.53
N ASP A 84 -8.21 3.57 5.95
CA ASP A 84 -7.40 3.65 4.74
C ASP A 84 -7.96 2.71 3.68
N SER A 85 -8.44 3.31 2.59
CA SER A 85 -9.01 2.63 1.44
C SER A 85 -8.07 2.61 0.23
N ASP A 86 -6.88 3.19 0.34
CA ASP A 86 -5.92 3.16 -0.76
C ASP A 86 -5.49 1.70 -0.99
N GLU A 87 -5.82 1.15 -2.15
CA GLU A 87 -5.45 -0.23 -2.50
C GLU A 87 -3.93 -0.39 -2.66
N ILE A 88 -3.29 0.63 -3.23
CA ILE A 88 -1.85 0.70 -3.44
C ILE A 88 -1.35 2.15 -3.41
N LYS A 89 -0.15 2.37 -2.85
CA LYS A 89 0.48 3.69 -2.80
C LYS A 89 2.00 3.61 -2.90
N ILE A 90 2.63 4.59 -3.55
CA ILE A 90 4.08 4.80 -3.46
C ILE A 90 4.39 5.49 -2.13
N ILE A 91 5.17 4.81 -1.28
CA ILE A 91 5.57 5.34 0.04
C ILE A 91 6.94 6.02 0.02
N SER A 92 7.83 5.64 -0.90
CA SER A 92 9.12 6.31 -1.09
C SER A 92 9.77 5.93 -2.42
N ILE A 93 10.67 6.79 -2.87
CA ILE A 93 11.52 6.60 -4.04
C ILE A 93 12.97 6.79 -3.61
N GLU A 94 13.81 5.81 -3.90
CA GLU A 94 15.25 5.84 -3.65
C GLU A 94 15.98 6.16 -4.96
N THR A 95 16.84 7.17 -4.94
CA THR A 95 17.62 7.66 -6.09
C THR A 95 19.11 7.35 -5.94
#